data_AF-A0A182EVK9-F1
#
_entry.id   AF-A0A182EVK9-F1
#
_cell.length_a   1.000
_cell.length_b   1.000
_cell.length_c   1.000
_cell.angle_alpha   90.00
_cell.angle_beta   90.00
_cell.angle_gamma   90.00
#
_symmetry.space_group_name_H-M   'P 1'
#
loop_
_entity.id
_entity.type
_entity.pdbx_description
1 polymer ?
#
loop_
_entity_poly.entity_id
_entity_poly.type
_entity_poly.pdbx_seq_one_letter_code
_entity_poly.pdbx_strand_id
1 'polypeptide(L)'
;TAEENYAAIKEFFKTFPQFRNHSVYIMGESYGGIYVPTLTVLVIRGRKQFPINLKGIALGNGYVSEVLNIDTAVLFAYNHGLVDEKTWNTLEKECCHGCIDICDLSSVIGGECINKGSVQEIFQFMWSGRLNPYDLYRDCSPNSNTSKTRMRAMQFGLSVTSVDLIKKNKALIKQKSLESFLAFSK
;
A
#
# COMPACT_ATOMS: atom_id res chain seq x y z
N THR A 1 13.68 5.77 -19.72
CA THR A 1 13.29 7.08 -19.17
C THR A 1 12.20 7.71 -20.05
N ALA A 2 11.68 8.90 -19.72
CA ALA A 2 10.58 9.52 -20.48
C ALA A 2 10.95 9.78 -21.96
N GLU A 3 12.19 10.19 -22.23
CA GLU A 3 12.67 10.45 -23.59
C GLU A 3 12.74 9.19 -24.44
N GLU A 4 13.25 8.09 -23.86
CA GLU A 4 13.29 6.78 -24.52
C GLU A 4 11.87 6.26 -24.81
N ASN A 5 10.95 6.40 -23.85
CA ASN A 5 9.56 6.03 -24.06
C ASN A 5 8.90 6.88 -25.16
N TYR A 6 9.24 8.18 -25.24
CA TYR A 6 8.74 9.03 -26.31
C TYR A 6 9.32 8.64 -27.67
N ALA A 7 10.61 8.29 -27.73
CA ALA A 7 11.24 7.75 -28.94
C ALA A 7 10.56 6.43 -29.38
N ALA A 8 10.31 5.52 -28.43
CA ALA A 8 9.63 4.26 -28.69
C ALA A 8 8.21 4.46 -29.21
N ILE A 9 7.43 5.40 -28.67
CA ILE A 9 6.08 5.71 -29.18
C ILE A 9 6.14 6.24 -30.62
N LYS A 10 7.09 7.15 -30.92
CA LYS A 10 7.28 7.65 -32.29
C LYS A 10 7.60 6.50 -33.24
N GLU A 11 8.49 5.61 -32.83
CA GLU A 11 8.87 4.46 -33.65
C GLU A 11 7.71 3.49 -33.85
N PHE A 12 6.98 3.14 -32.79
CA PHE A 12 5.75 2.35 -32.86
C PHE A 12 4.79 2.88 -33.93
N PHE A 13 4.54 4.18 -33.96
CA PHE A 13 3.65 4.79 -34.94
C PHE A 13 4.20 4.84 -36.37
N LYS A 14 5.53 4.81 -36.56
CA LYS A 14 6.13 4.64 -37.89
C LYS A 14 6.03 3.19 -38.37
N THR A 15 6.26 2.23 -37.47
CA THR A 15 6.18 0.80 -37.76
C THR A 15 4.73 0.35 -38.01
N PHE A 16 3.78 0.92 -37.27
CA PHE A 16 2.35 0.58 -37.35
C PHE A 16 1.52 1.82 -37.73
N PRO A 17 1.63 2.30 -38.99
CA PRO A 17 0.99 3.53 -39.44
C PRO A 17 -0.55 3.46 -39.40
N GLN A 18 -1.14 2.27 -39.43
CA GLN A 18 -2.59 2.07 -39.33
C GLN A 18 -3.19 2.63 -38.03
N PHE A 19 -2.40 2.74 -36.96
CA PHE A 19 -2.87 3.27 -35.67
C PHE A 19 -2.72 4.80 -35.55
N ARG A 20 -2.16 5.51 -36.54
CA ARG A 20 -1.81 6.95 -36.44
C ARG A 20 -2.97 7.86 -36.06
N ASN A 21 -4.18 7.53 -36.53
CA ASN A 21 -5.39 8.33 -36.29
C ASN A 21 -6.19 7.88 -35.08
N HIS A 22 -5.82 6.75 -34.45
CA HIS A 22 -6.54 6.22 -33.30
C HIS A 22 -6.38 7.14 -32.09
N SER A 23 -7.41 7.18 -31.25
CA SER A 23 -7.33 7.82 -29.94
C SER A 23 -6.28 7.10 -29.08
N VAL A 24 -5.36 7.86 -28.52
CA VAL A 24 -4.27 7.35 -27.67
C VAL A 24 -4.54 7.70 -26.22
N TYR A 25 -4.34 6.72 -25.34
CA TYR A 25 -4.37 6.87 -23.89
C TYR A 25 -3.06 6.34 -23.32
N ILE A 26 -2.45 7.08 -22.38
CA ILE A 26 -1.24 6.64 -21.70
C ILE A 26 -1.62 6.25 -20.29
N MET A 27 -1.39 4.99 -19.94
CA MET A 27 -1.78 4.42 -18.65
C MET A 27 -0.58 3.82 -17.94
N GLY A 28 -0.63 3.79 -16.61
CA GLY A 28 0.43 3.22 -15.80
C GLY A 28 -0.01 3.01 -14.36
N GLU A 29 0.71 2.12 -13.67
CA GLU A 29 0.44 1.74 -12.28
C GLU A 29 1.69 1.95 -11.42
N SER A 30 1.53 2.16 -10.12
CA SER A 30 2.66 2.25 -9.18
C SER A 30 3.60 3.40 -9.58
N TYR A 31 4.88 3.12 -9.86
CA TYR A 31 5.81 4.14 -10.35
C TYR A 31 5.44 4.72 -11.73
N GLY A 32 4.43 4.15 -12.39
CA GLY A 32 3.71 4.75 -13.51
C GLY A 32 3.17 6.16 -13.21
N GLY A 33 2.94 6.51 -11.94
CA GLY A 33 2.64 7.89 -11.52
C GLY A 33 3.74 8.91 -11.87
N ILE A 34 4.99 8.46 -12.05
CA ILE A 34 6.09 9.29 -12.57
C ILE A 34 6.21 9.14 -14.08
N TYR A 35 6.18 7.91 -14.61
CA TYR A 35 6.40 7.66 -16.04
C TYR A 35 5.33 8.26 -16.94
N VAL A 36 4.06 8.13 -16.57
CA VAL A 36 2.93 8.55 -17.41
C VAL A 36 2.88 10.07 -17.56
N PRO A 37 2.92 10.89 -16.47
CA PRO A 37 2.90 12.34 -16.63
C PRO A 37 4.14 12.87 -17.36
N THR A 38 5.33 12.36 -17.03
CA THR A 38 6.59 12.82 -17.68
C THR A 38 6.61 12.51 -19.18
N LEU A 39 6.16 11.32 -19.59
CA LEU A 39 5.99 10.98 -21.00
C LEU A 39 4.92 11.83 -21.68
N THR A 40 3.80 12.05 -21.01
CA THR A 40 2.67 12.84 -21.53
C THR A 40 3.09 14.28 -21.82
N VAL A 41 3.91 14.88 -20.96
CA VAL A 41 4.50 16.21 -21.22
C VAL A 41 5.31 16.23 -22.51
N LEU A 42 6.13 15.20 -22.78
CA LEU A 42 6.90 15.11 -24.02
C LEU A 42 6.00 14.92 -25.25
N VAL A 43 4.96 14.11 -25.16
CA VAL A 43 3.97 13.92 -26.23
C VAL A 43 3.24 15.24 -26.56
N ILE A 44 2.82 15.99 -25.54
CA ILE A 44 2.14 17.28 -25.73
C ILE A 44 3.10 18.32 -26.35
N ARG A 45 4.31 18.45 -25.80
CA ARG A 45 5.33 19.40 -26.32
C ARG A 45 5.75 19.04 -27.75
N GLY A 46 5.85 17.76 -28.06
CA GLY A 46 6.24 17.23 -29.35
C GLY A 46 5.14 17.25 -30.43
N ARG A 47 3.91 17.65 -30.09
CA ARG A 47 2.73 17.56 -30.98
C ARG A 47 2.90 18.26 -32.33
N LYS A 48 3.66 19.35 -32.39
CA LYS A 48 3.95 20.07 -33.66
C LYS A 48 4.85 19.26 -34.60
N GLN A 49 5.78 18.48 -34.06
CA GLN A 49 6.75 17.70 -34.85
C GLN A 49 6.22 16.29 -35.17
N PHE A 50 5.57 15.65 -34.20
CA PHE A 50 5.00 14.32 -34.36
C PHE A 50 3.64 14.28 -33.66
N PRO A 51 2.53 14.60 -34.37
CA PRO A 51 1.22 14.67 -33.75
C PRO A 51 0.75 13.28 -33.33
N ILE A 52 0.36 13.15 -32.07
CA ILE A 52 -0.27 11.96 -31.49
C ILE A 52 -1.66 12.39 -31.02
N ASN A 53 -2.70 11.62 -31.37
CA ASN A 53 -4.09 11.89 -31.00
C ASN A 53 -4.36 11.48 -29.54
N LEU A 54 -3.61 12.08 -28.60
CA LEU A 54 -3.74 11.84 -27.17
C LEU A 54 -5.10 12.36 -26.67
N LYS A 55 -5.85 11.48 -26.00
CA LYS A 55 -7.17 11.79 -25.42
C LYS A 55 -7.18 11.83 -23.90
N GLY A 56 -6.26 11.16 -23.25
CA GLY A 56 -6.19 11.18 -21.79
C GLY A 56 -5.09 10.30 -21.23
N ILE A 57 -4.98 10.34 -19.90
CA ILE A 57 -4.11 9.49 -19.11
C ILE A 57 -4.90 8.83 -17.99
N ALA A 58 -4.44 7.68 -17.52
CA ALA A 58 -4.97 7.03 -16.32
C ALA A 58 -3.84 6.51 -15.45
N LEU A 59 -3.95 6.70 -14.14
CA LEU A 59 -2.97 6.27 -13.15
C LEU A 59 -3.66 5.32 -12.16
N GLY A 60 -3.22 4.08 -12.08
CA GLY A 60 -3.66 3.12 -11.07
C GLY A 60 -2.70 3.15 -9.88
N ASN A 61 -3.19 3.43 -8.66
CA ASN A 61 -2.37 3.42 -7.43
C ASN A 61 -0.97 4.06 -7.61
N GLY A 62 -0.93 5.23 -8.28
CA GLY A 62 0.30 5.80 -8.81
C GLY A 62 1.09 6.61 -7.78
N TYR A 63 2.42 6.53 -7.84
CA TYR A 63 3.32 7.40 -7.08
C TYR A 63 3.40 8.79 -7.74
N VAL A 64 2.71 9.78 -7.16
CA VAL A 64 2.58 11.14 -7.72
C VAL A 64 3.20 12.23 -6.86
N SER A 65 3.31 12.02 -5.55
CA SER A 65 3.93 12.93 -4.60
C SER A 65 4.48 12.12 -3.43
N GLU A 66 5.76 12.33 -3.11
CA GLU A 66 6.43 11.66 -2.00
C GLU A 66 5.78 12.03 -0.66
N VAL A 67 5.59 13.34 -0.44
CA VAL A 67 4.98 13.90 0.78
C VAL A 67 3.60 13.28 1.03
N LEU A 68 2.70 13.39 0.04
CA LEU A 68 1.34 12.86 0.19
C LEU A 68 1.33 11.34 0.33
N ASN A 69 2.23 10.63 -0.36
CA ASN A 69 2.33 9.19 -0.23
C ASN A 69 2.77 8.78 1.19
N ILE A 70 3.68 9.54 1.80
CA ILE A 70 4.12 9.30 3.18
C ILE A 70 3.00 9.60 4.17
N ASP A 71 2.45 10.80 4.11
CA ASP A 71 1.45 11.27 5.07
C ASP A 71 0.23 10.34 5.07
N THR A 72 -0.31 10.06 3.88
CA THR A 72 -1.51 9.22 3.75
C THR A 72 -1.24 7.75 4.07
N ALA A 73 -0.02 7.24 3.88
CA ALA A 73 0.32 5.86 4.26
C ALA A 73 0.32 5.66 5.77
N VAL A 74 0.80 6.64 6.55
CA VAL A 74 0.76 6.58 8.02
C VAL A 74 -0.68 6.63 8.52
N LEU A 75 -1.49 7.54 7.98
CA LEU A 75 -2.92 7.63 8.28
C LEU A 75 -3.65 6.32 7.91
N PHE A 76 -3.35 5.76 6.73
CA PHE A 76 -3.88 4.48 6.28
C PHE A 76 -3.52 3.37 7.27
N ALA A 77 -2.25 3.29 7.68
CA ALA A 77 -1.78 2.26 8.58
C ALA A 77 -2.51 2.27 9.93
N TYR A 78 -2.68 3.45 10.53
CA TYR A 78 -3.43 3.57 11.78
C TYR A 78 -4.91 3.20 11.61
N ASN A 79 -5.59 3.77 10.61
CA ASN A 79 -7.02 3.52 10.38
C ASN A 79 -7.33 2.07 9.97
N HIS A 80 -6.32 1.30 9.57
CA HIS A 80 -6.44 -0.12 9.25
C HIS A 80 -5.91 -1.04 10.35
N GLY A 81 -5.57 -0.51 11.53
CA GLY A 81 -5.13 -1.30 12.68
C GLY A 81 -3.72 -1.89 12.55
N LEU A 82 -2.87 -1.29 11.70
CA LEU A 82 -1.45 -1.63 11.58
C LEU A 82 -0.59 -0.91 12.62
N VAL A 83 -1.12 0.16 13.21
CA VAL A 83 -0.45 0.99 14.23
C VAL A 83 -1.29 0.96 15.51
N ASP A 84 -0.66 0.68 16.64
CA ASP A 84 -1.35 0.67 17.93
C ASP A 84 -1.58 2.11 18.46
N GLU A 85 -2.55 2.24 19.36
CA GLU A 85 -2.98 3.53 19.90
C GLU A 85 -1.87 4.26 20.68
N LYS A 86 -0.96 3.53 21.34
CA LYS A 86 0.16 4.15 22.04
C LYS A 86 1.12 4.79 21.03
N THR A 87 1.49 4.05 19.98
CA THR A 87 2.35 4.57 18.90
C THR A 87 1.71 5.80 18.23
N TRP A 88 0.42 5.74 17.94
CA TRP A 88 -0.33 6.85 17.36
C TRP A 88 -0.36 8.09 18.27
N ASN A 89 -0.76 7.94 19.53
CA ASN A 89 -0.86 9.05 20.48
C ASN A 89 0.50 9.70 20.76
N THR A 90 1.59 8.92 20.77
CA THR A 90 2.94 9.45 20.86
C THR A 90 3.31 10.26 19.62
N LEU A 91 3.07 9.72 18.41
CA LEU A 91 3.34 10.43 17.17
C LEU A 91 2.57 11.77 17.10
N GLU A 92 1.28 11.76 17.41
CA GLU A 92 0.44 12.96 17.38
C GLU A 92 0.92 14.03 18.37
N LYS A 93 1.20 13.64 19.62
CA LYS A 93 1.57 14.60 20.68
C LYS A 93 2.99 15.13 20.53
N GLU A 94 3.94 14.25 20.22
CA GLU A 94 5.36 14.59 20.24
C GLU A 94 5.86 15.11 18.90
N CYS A 95 5.29 14.65 17.78
CA CYS A 95 5.76 15.05 16.44
C CYS A 95 4.81 16.01 15.72
N CYS A 96 3.52 15.97 16.04
CA CYS A 96 2.49 16.74 15.34
C CYS A 96 1.79 17.77 16.22
N HIS A 97 2.33 18.07 17.41
CA HIS A 97 1.82 19.07 18.35
C HIS A 97 0.31 18.92 18.65
N GLY A 98 -0.20 17.69 18.69
CA GLY A 98 -1.60 17.40 18.97
C GLY A 98 -2.54 17.46 17.76
N CYS A 99 -2.05 17.64 16.53
CA CYS A 99 -2.87 17.62 15.33
C CYS A 99 -2.15 16.90 14.17
N ILE A 100 -2.45 15.62 14.00
CA ILE A 100 -1.80 14.77 13.00
C ILE A 100 -2.31 15.02 11.56
N ASP A 101 -3.54 15.50 11.38
CA ASP A 101 -4.16 15.70 10.07
C ASP A 101 -3.48 16.78 9.20
N ILE A 102 -2.76 17.70 9.82
CA ILE A 102 -2.01 18.78 9.15
C ILE A 102 -0.50 18.63 9.28
N CYS A 103 -0.05 17.50 9.83
CA CYS A 103 1.35 17.23 10.12
C CYS A 103 2.07 16.77 8.85
N ASP A 104 3.21 17.39 8.54
CA ASP A 104 4.10 16.92 7.47
C ASP A 104 4.94 15.75 7.98
N LEU A 105 4.40 14.53 7.86
CA LEU A 105 5.04 13.31 8.32
C LEU A 105 6.22 12.91 7.44
N SER A 106 6.29 13.44 6.20
CA SER A 106 7.45 13.29 5.33
C SER A 106 8.69 14.01 5.87
N SER A 107 8.51 15.20 6.45
CA SER A 107 9.58 15.95 7.11
C SER A 107 10.05 15.30 8.42
N VAL A 108 9.22 14.44 9.01
CA VAL A 108 9.55 13.65 10.21
C VAL A 108 10.52 12.51 9.87
N ILE A 109 10.59 12.06 8.61
CA ILE A 109 11.59 11.09 8.12
C ILE A 109 12.96 11.78 8.05
N GLY A 110 13.63 11.91 9.21
CA GLY A 110 14.97 12.50 9.34
C GLY A 110 15.11 13.60 10.40
N GLY A 111 14.00 14.04 11.03
CA GLY A 111 13.98 15.09 12.05
C GLY A 111 14.17 14.60 13.50
N GLU A 112 14.13 15.56 14.45
CA GLU A 112 14.38 15.36 15.90
C GLU A 112 13.17 14.89 16.72
N CYS A 113 12.08 14.40 16.11
CA CYS A 113 11.03 13.75 16.90
C CYS A 113 11.48 12.36 17.39
N ILE A 114 11.21 12.10 18.67
CA ILE A 114 12.19 11.47 19.57
C ILE A 114 12.28 9.95 19.36
N ASN A 115 13.48 9.53 18.96
CA ASN A 115 13.98 8.16 18.70
C ASN A 115 13.74 7.56 17.30
N LYS A 116 13.75 8.43 16.26
CA LYS A 116 14.18 8.18 14.85
C LYS A 116 13.52 7.00 14.11
N GLY A 117 12.37 6.54 14.57
CA GLY A 117 11.83 5.27 14.14
C GLY A 117 10.40 5.36 13.68
N SER A 118 9.49 6.01 14.40
CA SER A 118 8.06 5.68 14.33
C SER A 118 7.47 5.67 12.91
N VAL A 119 7.65 6.73 12.11
CA VAL A 119 7.20 6.71 10.70
C VAL A 119 7.93 5.63 9.91
N GLN A 120 9.26 5.52 10.04
CA GLN A 120 10.07 4.49 9.39
C GLN A 120 9.69 3.06 9.83
N GLU A 121 9.32 2.85 11.09
CA GLU A 121 8.90 1.58 11.69
C GLU A 121 7.51 1.20 11.19
N ILE A 122 6.61 2.17 11.07
CA ILE A 122 5.30 1.98 10.42
C ILE A 122 5.52 1.51 8.98
N PHE A 123 6.37 2.21 8.22
CA PHE A 123 6.72 1.81 6.85
C PHE A 123 7.39 0.44 6.79
N GLN A 124 8.34 0.19 7.68
CA GLN A 124 9.03 -1.09 7.80
C GLN A 124 8.04 -2.21 8.11
N PHE A 125 7.06 -1.97 8.97
CA PHE A 125 6.00 -2.91 9.27
C PHE A 125 5.04 -3.11 8.10
N MET A 126 4.65 -2.06 7.38
CA MET A 126 3.81 -2.19 6.19
C MET A 126 4.46 -3.08 5.14
N TRP A 127 5.76 -2.92 4.89
CA TRP A 127 6.49 -3.68 3.86
C TRP A 127 7.05 -5.03 4.33
N SER A 128 7.48 -5.12 5.59
CA SER A 128 8.19 -6.29 6.13
C SER A 128 7.46 -6.98 7.30
N GLY A 129 6.27 -6.50 7.68
CA GLY A 129 5.45 -7.02 8.78
C GLY A 129 4.72 -8.33 8.48
N ARG A 130 5.06 -9.01 7.38
CA ARG A 130 4.46 -10.28 6.91
C ARG A 130 2.97 -10.20 6.59
N LEU A 131 2.52 -9.00 6.23
CA LEU A 131 1.26 -8.76 5.53
C LEU A 131 1.56 -8.49 4.06
N ASN A 132 0.56 -8.58 3.20
CA ASN A 132 0.73 -8.24 1.80
C ASN A 132 0.58 -6.71 1.63
N PRO A 133 1.65 -5.98 1.31
CA PRO A 133 1.62 -4.52 1.20
C PRO A 133 0.83 -4.03 -0.03
N TYR A 134 0.61 -4.90 -1.02
CA TYR A 134 -0.13 -4.58 -2.24
C TYR A 134 -1.64 -4.85 -2.11
N ASP A 135 -2.03 -5.74 -1.19
CA ASP A 135 -3.42 -6.13 -0.94
C ASP A 135 -3.54 -6.62 0.51
N LEU A 136 -3.86 -5.68 1.41
CA LEU A 136 -3.78 -5.86 2.86
C LEU A 136 -4.55 -7.08 3.38
N TYR A 137 -5.66 -7.45 2.71
CA TYR A 137 -6.56 -8.50 3.15
C TYR A 137 -6.34 -9.84 2.43
N ARG A 138 -5.29 -9.93 1.62
CA ARG A 138 -4.89 -11.14 0.93
C ARG A 138 -3.64 -11.77 1.54
N ASP A 139 -3.58 -13.09 1.46
CA ASP A 139 -2.43 -13.86 1.93
C ASP A 139 -1.11 -13.39 1.30
N CYS A 140 -0.10 -13.17 2.14
CA CYS A 140 1.27 -12.94 1.68
C CYS A 140 1.95 -14.26 1.29
N SER A 141 2.33 -14.42 0.02
CA SER A 141 3.10 -15.58 -0.48
C SER A 141 4.60 -15.42 -0.21
N PRO A 142 5.36 -16.49 0.15
CA PRO A 142 4.91 -17.87 0.41
C PRO A 142 4.40 -18.10 1.85
N ASN A 143 4.58 -17.13 2.76
CA ASN A 143 4.31 -17.26 4.19
C ASN A 143 2.84 -17.03 4.60
N SER A 144 1.91 -17.69 3.90
CA SER A 144 0.46 -17.43 4.02
C SER A 144 -0.10 -17.63 5.43
N ASN A 145 0.41 -18.60 6.20
CA ASN A 145 -0.13 -18.91 7.54
C ASN A 145 0.06 -17.79 8.57
N THR A 146 1.21 -17.10 8.53
CA THR A 146 1.48 -15.98 9.45
C THR A 146 0.63 -14.76 9.07
N SER A 147 0.57 -14.45 7.77
CA SER A 147 -0.27 -13.39 7.22
C SER A 147 -1.75 -13.60 7.57
N LYS A 148 -2.29 -14.82 7.39
CA LYS A 148 -3.66 -15.19 7.77
C LYS A 148 -3.99 -14.89 9.22
N THR A 149 -3.09 -15.25 10.14
CA THR A 149 -3.34 -15.05 11.57
C THR A 149 -3.33 -13.56 11.93
N ARG A 150 -2.41 -12.79 11.36
CA ARG A 150 -2.36 -11.33 11.53
C ARG A 150 -3.60 -10.64 10.94
N MET A 151 -3.98 -10.95 9.70
CA MET A 151 -5.16 -10.39 9.06
C MET A 151 -6.43 -10.65 9.86
N ARG A 152 -6.61 -11.88 10.37
CA ARG A 152 -7.74 -12.19 11.26
C ARG A 152 -7.70 -11.36 12.54
N ALA A 153 -6.53 -11.17 13.15
CA ALA A 153 -6.40 -10.35 14.35
C ALA A 153 -6.84 -8.91 14.08
N MET A 154 -6.40 -8.31 12.98
CA MET A 154 -6.79 -6.97 12.56
C MET A 154 -8.29 -6.85 12.30
N GLN A 155 -8.91 -7.81 11.59
CA GLN A 155 -10.36 -7.81 11.32
C GLN A 155 -11.23 -7.80 12.59
N PHE A 156 -10.71 -8.29 13.72
CA PHE A 156 -11.42 -8.31 15.00
C PHE A 156 -10.92 -7.26 16.00
N GLY A 157 -9.97 -6.39 15.61
CA GLY A 157 -9.38 -5.42 16.54
C GLY A 157 -8.63 -6.08 17.70
N LEU A 158 -8.05 -7.26 17.47
CA LEU A 158 -7.37 -8.06 18.50
C LEU A 158 -5.87 -8.11 18.27
N SER A 159 -5.10 -8.35 19.33
CA SER A 159 -3.71 -8.77 19.18
C SER A 159 -3.61 -10.17 18.58
N VAL A 160 -2.51 -10.46 17.88
CA VAL A 160 -2.21 -11.81 17.35
C VAL A 160 -2.27 -12.86 18.47
N THR A 161 -1.72 -12.53 19.64
CA THR A 161 -1.74 -13.40 20.83
C THR A 161 -3.16 -13.69 21.31
N SER A 162 -4.06 -12.70 21.27
CA SER A 162 -5.47 -12.87 21.63
C SER A 162 -6.19 -13.83 20.68
N VAL A 163 -5.93 -13.73 19.38
CA VAL A 163 -6.49 -14.68 18.39
C VAL A 163 -6.01 -16.11 18.62
N ASP A 164 -4.73 -16.30 18.93
CA ASP A 164 -4.19 -17.62 19.20
C ASP A 164 -4.72 -18.21 20.51
N LEU A 165 -4.93 -17.40 21.54
CA LEU A 165 -5.61 -17.81 22.78
C LEU A 165 -7.06 -18.22 22.52
N ILE A 166 -7.81 -17.46 21.70
CA ILE A 166 -9.20 -17.80 21.33
C ILE A 166 -9.24 -19.12 20.55
N LYS A 167 -8.32 -19.34 19.60
CA LYS A 167 -8.22 -20.60 18.86
C LYS A 167 -7.93 -21.77 19.80
N LYS A 168 -6.96 -21.62 20.72
CA LYS A 168 -6.62 -22.64 21.72
C LYS A 168 -7.81 -22.97 22.61
N ASN A 169 -8.50 -21.96 23.13
CA ASN A 169 -9.67 -22.15 23.99
C ASN A 169 -10.84 -22.83 23.23
N LYS A 170 -11.12 -22.45 21.97
CA LYS A 170 -12.12 -23.15 21.14
C LYS A 170 -11.75 -24.61 20.88
N ALA A 171 -10.47 -24.91 20.65
CA ALA A 171 -9.99 -26.28 20.47
C ALA A 171 -10.15 -27.11 21.76
N LEU A 172 -9.79 -26.54 22.92
CA LEU A 172 -9.97 -27.17 24.23
C LEU A 172 -11.45 -27.46 24.54
N ILE A 173 -12.35 -26.52 24.24
CA ILE A 173 -13.80 -26.71 24.43
C ILE A 173 -14.32 -27.82 23.51
N LYS A 174 -13.88 -27.85 22.24
CA LYS A 174 -14.28 -28.89 21.29
C LYS A 174 -13.73 -30.27 21.68
N GLN A 175 -12.51 -30.34 22.20
CA GLN A 175 -11.90 -31.56 22.72
C GLN A 175 -12.66 -32.07 23.94
N LYS A 176 -12.93 -31.20 24.93
CA LYS A 176 -13.75 -31.57 26.10
C LYS A 176 -15.14 -32.05 25.70
N SER A 177 -15.77 -31.41 24.72
CA SER A 177 -17.08 -31.83 24.18
C SER A 177 -17.02 -33.22 23.52
N LEU A 178 -15.93 -33.55 22.81
CA LEU A 178 -15.75 -34.85 22.18
C LEU A 178 -15.46 -35.96 23.20
N GLU A 179 -14.60 -35.69 24.19
CA GLU A 179 -14.33 -36.60 25.31
C GLU A 179 -15.61 -36.87 26.12
N SER A 180 -16.43 -35.83 26.35
CA SER A 180 -17.74 -35.98 26.98
C SER A 180 -18.65 -36.89 26.17
N PHE A 181 -18.74 -36.67 24.84
CA PHE A 181 -19.58 -37.49 23.96
C PHE A 181 -19.15 -38.96 23.93
N LEU A 182 -17.84 -39.24 23.91
CA LEU A 182 -17.28 -40.60 23.96
C LEU A 182 -17.44 -41.27 25.34
N ALA A 183 -17.48 -40.50 26.42
CA ALA A 183 -17.75 -41.01 27.76
C ALA A 183 -19.22 -41.46 27.95
N PHE A 184 -20.16 -40.86 27.20
CA PHE A 184 -21.58 -41.25 27.20
C PHE A 184 -21.89 -42.42 26.26
N SER A 185 -20.96 -42.84 25.39
CA SER A 185 -21.16 -43.92 24.42
C SER A 185 -20.57 -45.28 24.85
N LYS A 186 -20.34 -45.49 26.15
CA LYS A 186 -19.87 -46.75 26.73
C LYS A 186 -20.91 -47.35 27.67
#